data_AF-A0A955JWJ7-F1
#
_entry.id   AF-A0A955JWJ7-F1
#
_cell.length_a   1.000
_cell.length_b   1.000
_cell.length_c   1.000
_cell.angle_alpha   90.00
_cell.angle_beta   90.00
_cell.angle_gamma   90.00
#
_symmetry.space_group_name_H-M   'P 1'
#
loop_
_entity.id
_entity.type
_entity.pdbx_description
1 polymer ?
#
loop_
_entity_poly.entity_id
_entity_poly.type
_entity_poly.pdbx_seq_one_letter_code
_entity_poly.pdbx_strand_id
1 'polypeptide(L)'
;NDGSRRLGGKLIYVLSAVVVLVLVGLAGVIYYVFLTPKPQEQSKPKLTGYALQSEQIRVSNNVREDADKALQNGDLNKFNDIYTTAIKNESDPTMKIKLALDQSLALVNYGKMDDAEKVLKLALDYSDDKFLVADSLGRFYSVAKKYKLAEEYFKLAAKFADSKTNETGYDAAYYNERAERAASMGAK
;
A
#
# COMPACT_ATOMS: atom_id res chain seq x y z
N ASN A 1 -77.84 7.81 28.65
CA ASN A 1 -77.20 7.87 27.33
C ASN A 1 -75.71 8.10 27.55
N ASP A 2 -74.97 7.03 27.86
CA ASP A 2 -73.61 7.07 28.43
C ASP A 2 -72.60 6.49 27.41
N GLY A 3 -72.43 7.20 26.30
CA GLY A 3 -71.65 6.75 25.14
C GLY A 3 -70.32 7.46 24.91
N SER A 4 -70.00 8.53 25.66
CA SER A 4 -68.89 9.43 25.33
C SER A 4 -67.57 9.15 26.08
N ARG A 5 -67.55 8.20 27.03
CA ARG A 5 -66.37 7.94 27.88
C ARG A 5 -65.39 6.87 27.37
N ARG A 6 -65.68 6.19 26.25
CA ARG A 6 -64.84 5.09 25.73
C ARG A 6 -63.82 5.47 24.65
N LEU A 7 -63.83 6.71 24.15
CA LEU A 7 -62.94 7.16 23.06
C LEU A 7 -61.64 7.82 23.55
N GLY A 8 -61.61 8.41 24.75
CA GLY A 8 -60.43 9.12 25.27
C GLY A 8 -59.25 8.20 25.61
N GLY A 9 -59.51 7.00 26.13
CA GLY A 9 -58.46 6.05 26.51
C GLY A 9 -57.67 5.52 25.32
N LYS A 10 -58.34 5.10 24.24
CA LYS A 10 -57.68 4.51 23.05
C LYS A 10 -56.79 5.52 22.31
N LEU A 11 -57.20 6.78 22.24
CA LEU A 11 -56.43 7.84 21.58
C LEU A 11 -55.12 8.16 22.33
N ILE A 12 -55.16 8.16 23.67
CA ILE A 12 -53.97 8.34 24.52
C ILE A 12 -53.00 7.17 24.35
N TYR A 13 -53.51 5.92 24.29
CA TYR A 13 -52.66 4.74 24.05
C TYR A 13 -51.97 4.79 22.68
N VAL A 14 -52.68 5.17 21.61
CA VAL A 14 -52.08 5.27 20.27
C VAL A 14 -51.03 6.38 20.20
N LEU A 15 -51.29 7.55 20.79
CA LEU A 15 -50.29 8.64 20.85
C LEU A 15 -49.06 8.23 21.66
N SER A 16 -49.25 7.54 22.78
CA SER A 16 -48.13 7.04 23.60
C SER A 16 -47.28 5.99 22.87
N ALA A 17 -47.90 5.10 22.09
CA ALA A 17 -47.19 4.06 21.33
C ALA A 17 -46.34 4.66 20.19
N VAL A 18 -46.84 5.70 19.52
CA VAL A 18 -46.09 6.40 18.46
C VAL A 18 -44.88 7.14 19.02
N VAL A 19 -45.03 7.80 20.17
CA VAL A 19 -43.91 8.49 20.84
C VAL A 19 -42.82 7.50 21.26
N VAL A 20 -43.20 6.34 21.80
CA VAL A 20 -42.23 5.29 22.16
C VAL A 20 -41.48 4.76 20.93
N LEU A 21 -42.17 4.52 19.80
CA LEU A 21 -41.52 4.06 18.57
C LEU A 21 -40.54 5.09 17.98
N VAL A 22 -40.88 6.38 18.04
CA VAL A 22 -39.98 7.45 17.58
C VAL A 22 -38.74 7.53 18.47
N LEU A 23 -38.90 7.41 19.80
CA LEU A 23 -37.77 7.43 20.74
C LEU A 23 -36.87 6.20 20.58
N VAL A 24 -37.43 5.00 20.37
CA VAL A 24 -36.65 3.79 20.09
C VAL A 24 -35.92 3.90 18.75
N GLY A 25 -36.57 4.45 17.71
CA GLY A 25 -35.95 4.72 16.42
C GLY A 25 -34.76 5.69 16.52
N LEU A 26 -34.93 6.79 17.25
CA LEU A 26 -33.87 7.78 17.50
C LEU A 26 -32.71 7.18 18.30
N ALA A 27 -33.01 6.40 19.34
CA ALA A 27 -31.99 5.70 20.12
C ALA A 27 -31.19 4.70 19.26
N GLY A 28 -31.85 3.98 18.36
CA GLY A 28 -31.21 3.07 17.41
C GLY A 28 -30.27 3.79 16.43
N VAL A 29 -30.69 4.95 15.90
CA VAL A 29 -29.85 5.77 15.02
C VAL A 29 -28.65 6.35 15.78
N ILE A 30 -28.85 6.82 17.01
CA ILE A 30 -27.75 7.33 17.84
C ILE A 30 -26.76 6.19 18.17
N TYR A 31 -27.26 5.00 18.51
CA TYR A 31 -26.41 3.83 18.73
C TYR A 31 -25.63 3.46 17.47
N TYR A 32 -26.28 3.46 16.31
CA TYR A 32 -25.62 3.13 15.04
C TYR A 32 -24.57 4.18 14.63
N VAL A 33 -24.87 5.48 14.76
CA VAL A 33 -23.98 6.56 14.29
C VAL A 33 -22.83 6.85 15.27
N PHE A 34 -23.09 6.76 16.58
CA PHE A 34 -22.13 7.20 17.60
C PHE A 34 -21.46 6.06 18.37
N LEU A 35 -22.08 4.88 18.45
CA LEU A 35 -21.59 3.76 19.28
C LEU A 35 -21.17 2.53 18.47
N THR A 36 -21.43 2.48 17.16
CA THR A 36 -20.73 1.49 16.33
C THR A 36 -19.28 1.93 16.16
N PRO A 37 -18.31 1.05 16.44
CA PRO A 37 -16.93 1.35 16.09
C PRO A 37 -16.88 1.56 14.57
N LYS A 38 -16.46 2.76 14.15
CA LYS A 38 -16.15 3.01 12.73
C LYS A 38 -15.27 1.86 12.23
N PRO A 39 -15.50 1.33 11.01
CA PRO A 39 -14.63 0.34 10.42
C PRO A 39 -13.20 0.82 10.63
N GLN A 40 -12.40 0.05 11.36
CA GLN A 40 -11.03 0.39 11.65
C GLN A 40 -10.39 0.67 10.30
N GLU A 41 -10.07 1.94 10.06
CA GLU A 41 -9.21 2.35 8.96
C GLU A 41 -7.92 1.57 9.20
N GLN A 42 -7.76 0.46 8.47
CA GLN A 42 -6.62 -0.41 8.62
C GLN A 42 -5.41 0.48 8.46
N SER A 43 -4.71 0.76 9.57
CA SER A 43 -3.52 1.58 9.55
C SER A 43 -2.56 0.86 8.62
N LYS A 44 -2.40 1.41 7.41
CA LYS A 44 -1.55 0.84 6.37
C LYS A 44 -0.23 0.48 7.03
N PRO A 45 0.24 -0.78 6.95
CA PRO A 45 1.55 -1.11 7.48
C PRO A 45 2.55 -0.22 6.73
N LYS A 46 3.12 0.77 7.42
CA LYS A 46 4.24 1.54 6.88
C LYS A 46 5.40 0.55 6.78
N LEU A 47 5.64 -0.01 5.59
CA LEU A 47 6.83 -0.78 5.30
C LEU A 47 8.04 0.16 5.22
N THR A 48 8.48 0.65 6.39
CA THR A 48 9.63 1.54 6.57
C THR A 48 10.95 0.92 6.11
N GLY A 49 11.00 -0.41 5.91
CA GLY A 49 12.18 -1.13 5.41
C GLY A 49 12.35 -1.13 3.88
N TYR A 50 11.32 -0.71 3.14
CA TYR A 50 11.32 -0.67 1.68
C TYR A 50 11.95 0.60 1.08
N ALA A 51 12.16 1.58 1.96
CA ALA A 51 12.55 2.91 1.58
C ALA A 51 14.03 2.96 1.12
N LEU A 52 14.27 2.83 -0.18
CA LEU A 52 14.78 4.02 -0.86
C LEU A 52 13.75 5.09 -0.54
N GLN A 53 14.08 6.01 0.36
CA GLN A 53 13.14 7.03 0.83
C GLN A 53 12.41 7.56 -0.40
N SER A 54 11.08 7.46 -0.44
CA SER A 54 10.28 7.92 -1.59
C SER A 54 10.62 9.35 -2.01
N GLU A 55 11.19 10.12 -1.08
CA GLU A 55 11.73 11.46 -1.21
C GLU A 55 13.05 11.54 -2.01
N GLN A 56 13.86 10.48 -2.03
CA GLN A 56 15.05 10.33 -2.86
C GLN A 56 14.71 9.88 -4.30
N ILE A 57 13.61 9.16 -4.49
CA ILE A 57 13.14 8.81 -5.85
C ILE A 57 12.55 10.08 -6.48
N ARG A 58 13.41 10.87 -7.13
CA ARG A 58 13.04 12.09 -7.86
C ARG A 58 12.26 11.75 -9.12
N VAL A 59 10.95 11.54 -8.99
CA VAL A 59 10.00 11.43 -10.11
C VAL A 59 9.13 12.67 -10.22
N SER A 60 8.56 12.93 -11.40
CA SER A 60 7.65 14.06 -11.62
C SER A 60 6.49 14.04 -10.62
N ASN A 61 6.27 15.15 -9.91
CA ASN A 61 5.24 15.27 -8.88
C ASN A 61 3.84 14.90 -9.39
N ASN A 62 3.54 15.19 -10.66
CA ASN A 62 2.23 14.91 -11.25
C ASN A 62 1.94 13.41 -11.36
N VAL A 63 2.96 12.57 -11.63
CA VAL A 63 2.77 11.11 -11.77
C VAL A 63 2.32 10.50 -10.45
N ARG A 64 3.02 10.83 -9.36
CA ARG A 64 2.72 10.28 -8.03
C ARG A 64 1.37 10.79 -7.52
N GLU A 65 1.09 12.08 -7.67
CA GLU A 65 -0.19 12.66 -7.22
C GLU A 65 -1.40 12.03 -7.94
N ASP A 66 -1.34 11.89 -9.27
CA ASP A 66 -2.44 11.31 -10.04
C ASP A 66 -2.60 9.81 -9.76
N ALA A 67 -1.49 9.09 -9.57
CA ALA A 67 -1.50 7.67 -9.23
C ALA A 67 -2.08 7.44 -7.82
N ASP A 68 -1.69 8.25 -6.84
CA ASP A 68 -2.22 8.19 -5.48
C ASP A 68 -3.73 8.44 -5.46
N LYS A 69 -4.21 9.44 -6.21
CA LYS A 69 -5.65 9.69 -6.39
C LYS A 69 -6.37 8.47 -6.99
N ALA A 70 -5.77 7.81 -7.98
CA ALA A 70 -6.35 6.60 -8.58
C ALA A 70 -6.49 5.47 -7.55
N LEU A 71 -5.45 5.20 -6.76
CA LEU A 71 -5.51 4.18 -5.71
C LEU A 71 -6.49 4.52 -4.58
N GLN A 72 -6.58 5.78 -4.16
CA GLN A 72 -7.58 6.22 -3.18
C GLN A 72 -9.01 5.97 -3.65
N ASN A 73 -9.25 6.09 -4.96
CA ASN A 73 -10.53 5.78 -5.59
C ASN A 73 -10.73 4.29 -5.90
N GLY A 74 -9.77 3.42 -5.54
CA GLY A 74 -9.81 1.99 -5.82
C GLY A 74 -9.54 1.61 -7.29
N ASP A 75 -9.13 2.56 -8.12
CA ASP A 75 -8.89 2.39 -9.55
C ASP A 75 -7.45 1.94 -9.82
N LEU A 76 -7.21 0.64 -9.60
CA LEU A 76 -5.90 0.02 -9.83
C LEU A 76 -5.48 0.05 -11.31
N ASN A 77 -6.44 0.02 -12.23
CA ASN A 77 -6.15 0.08 -13.67
C ASN A 77 -5.58 1.45 -14.03
N LYS A 78 -6.27 2.52 -13.64
CA LYS A 78 -5.77 3.88 -13.86
C LYS A 78 -4.42 4.13 -13.17
N PHE A 79 -4.24 3.63 -11.95
CA PHE A 79 -2.95 3.69 -11.28
C PHE A 79 -1.82 3.07 -12.12
N ASN A 80 -2.04 1.85 -12.64
CA ASN A 80 -1.06 1.15 -13.46
C ASN A 80 -0.83 1.86 -14.80
N ASP A 81 -1.88 2.41 -15.43
CA ASP A 81 -1.78 3.12 -16.70
C ASP A 81 -0.93 4.39 -16.57
N ILE A 82 -1.05 5.13 -15.45
CA ILE A 82 -0.26 6.33 -15.17
C ILE A 82 1.24 6.01 -15.16
N TYR A 83 1.66 5.02 -14.35
CA TYR A 83 3.07 4.62 -14.28
C TYR A 83 3.55 3.98 -15.58
N THR A 84 2.75 3.11 -16.20
CA THR A 84 3.14 2.45 -17.47
C THR A 84 3.37 3.47 -18.58
N THR A 85 2.52 4.50 -18.66
CA THR A 85 2.68 5.59 -19.62
C THR A 85 3.94 6.40 -19.34
N ALA A 86 4.20 6.74 -18.07
CA ALA A 86 5.41 7.47 -17.67
C ALA A 86 6.68 6.67 -18.00
N ILE A 87 6.73 5.38 -17.67
CA ILE A 87 7.86 4.48 -17.94
C ILE A 87 8.10 4.33 -19.45
N LYS A 88 7.03 4.17 -20.24
CA LYS A 88 7.12 4.02 -21.69
C LYS A 88 7.69 5.27 -22.36
N ASN A 89 7.33 6.46 -21.87
CA ASN A 89 7.75 7.74 -22.43
C ASN A 89 9.11 8.22 -21.91
N GLU A 90 9.60 7.65 -20.82
CA GLU A 90 10.94 7.93 -20.31
C GLU A 90 12.00 7.33 -21.24
N SER A 91 13.10 8.06 -21.45
CA SER A 91 14.22 7.59 -22.27
C SER A 91 15.42 7.15 -21.44
N ASP A 92 15.61 7.73 -20.25
CA ASP A 92 16.69 7.36 -19.33
C ASP A 92 16.36 6.02 -18.62
N PRO A 93 17.17 4.95 -18.85
CA PRO A 93 17.02 3.66 -18.17
C PRO A 93 16.93 3.76 -16.64
N THR A 94 17.71 4.66 -16.03
CA THR A 94 17.73 4.86 -14.58
C THR A 94 16.41 5.44 -14.10
N MET A 95 15.85 6.39 -14.87
CA MET A 95 14.56 7.00 -14.56
C MET A 95 13.40 6.02 -14.75
N LYS A 96 13.46 5.13 -15.75
CA LYS A 96 12.49 4.02 -15.89
C LYS A 96 12.49 3.13 -14.65
N ILE A 97 13.67 2.77 -14.16
CA ILE A 97 13.82 1.98 -12.92
C ILE A 97 13.22 2.76 -11.75
N LYS A 98 13.58 4.04 -11.56
CA LYS A 98 13.06 4.87 -10.47
C LYS A 98 11.53 4.96 -10.48
N LEU A 99 10.91 5.12 -11.65
CA LEU A 99 9.45 5.08 -11.82
C LEU A 99 8.85 3.73 -11.40
N ALA A 100 9.46 2.62 -11.82
CA ALA A 100 8.98 1.28 -11.45
C ALA A 100 9.15 0.99 -9.95
N LEU A 101 10.26 1.44 -9.33
CA LEU A 101 10.45 1.35 -7.89
C LEU A 101 9.36 2.13 -7.14
N ASP A 102 9.06 3.35 -7.59
CA ASP A 102 7.99 4.18 -7.01
C ASP A 102 6.61 3.51 -7.13
N GLN A 103 6.28 2.99 -8.31
CA GLN A 103 5.06 2.21 -8.53
C GLN A 103 4.97 1.00 -7.58
N SER A 104 6.05 0.24 -7.46
CA SER A 104 6.10 -0.95 -6.59
C SER A 104 5.90 -0.57 -5.11
N LEU A 105 6.49 0.54 -4.66
CA LEU A 105 6.35 1.03 -3.29
C LEU A 105 4.91 1.46 -3.01
N ALA A 106 4.28 2.18 -3.94
CA ALA A 106 2.88 2.57 -3.82
C ALA A 106 1.97 1.33 -3.73
N LEU A 107 2.20 0.31 -4.58
CA LEU A 107 1.47 -0.97 -4.52
C LEU A 107 1.64 -1.67 -3.16
N VAL A 108 2.87 -1.75 -2.65
CA VAL A 108 3.17 -2.30 -1.31
C VAL A 108 2.38 -1.55 -0.23
N ASN A 109 2.36 -0.22 -0.26
CA ASN A 109 1.65 0.61 0.71
C ASN A 109 0.12 0.41 0.68
N TYR A 110 -0.41 -0.08 -0.43
CA TYR A 110 -1.83 -0.45 -0.58
C TYR A 110 -2.07 -1.97 -0.46
N GLY A 111 -1.07 -2.73 0.02
CA GLY A 111 -1.18 -4.17 0.25
C GLY A 111 -1.18 -5.03 -1.02
N LYS A 112 -0.85 -4.47 -2.18
CA LYS A 112 -0.80 -5.15 -3.49
C LYS A 112 0.58 -5.78 -3.73
N MET A 113 0.97 -6.70 -2.84
CA MET A 113 2.32 -7.30 -2.83
C MET A 113 2.68 -8.04 -4.14
N ASP A 114 1.74 -8.82 -4.70
CA ASP A 114 2.00 -9.59 -5.92
C ASP A 114 2.20 -8.69 -7.15
N ASP A 115 1.47 -7.57 -7.22
CA ASP A 115 1.63 -6.61 -8.31
C ASP A 115 2.94 -5.82 -8.16
N ALA A 116 3.32 -5.47 -6.93
CA ALA A 116 4.62 -4.87 -6.65
C ALA A 116 5.78 -5.78 -7.09
N GLU A 117 5.69 -7.09 -6.80
CA GLU A 117 6.70 -8.07 -7.22
C GLU A 117 6.85 -8.10 -8.75
N LYS A 118 5.73 -8.10 -9.48
CA LYS A 118 5.73 -8.10 -10.96
C LYS A 118 6.43 -6.85 -11.52
N VAL A 119 6.10 -5.68 -10.98
CA VAL A 119 6.70 -4.41 -11.42
C VAL A 119 8.22 -4.43 -11.22
N LEU A 120 8.70 -4.89 -10.07
CA LEU A 120 10.13 -4.95 -9.78
C LEU A 120 10.87 -5.96 -10.65
N LYS A 121 10.27 -7.13 -10.91
CA LYS A 121 10.85 -8.12 -11.83
C LYS A 121 10.96 -7.55 -13.23
N LEU A 122 9.94 -6.85 -13.72
CA LEU A 122 9.98 -6.19 -15.03
C LEU A 122 11.07 -5.11 -15.10
N ALA A 123 11.28 -4.38 -14.00
CA ALA A 123 12.30 -3.33 -13.95
C ALA A 123 13.73 -3.86 -14.12
N LEU A 124 13.99 -5.16 -13.89
CA LEU A 124 15.29 -5.78 -14.17
C LEU A 124 15.68 -5.65 -15.64
N ASP A 125 14.73 -5.53 -16.56
CA ASP A 125 14.99 -5.49 -18.00
C ASP A 125 15.21 -4.07 -18.54
N TYR A 126 15.09 -3.03 -17.70
CA TYR A 126 15.16 -1.63 -18.15
C TYR A 126 16.59 -1.10 -18.32
N SER A 127 17.57 -1.69 -17.65
CA SER A 127 18.98 -1.28 -17.69
C SER A 127 19.89 -2.47 -17.46
N ASP A 128 21.10 -2.47 -18.03
CA ASP A 128 22.14 -3.45 -17.69
C ASP A 128 22.69 -3.26 -16.27
N ASP A 129 22.62 -2.03 -15.76
CA ASP A 129 22.92 -1.74 -14.36
C ASP A 129 21.76 -2.19 -13.47
N LYS A 130 21.99 -3.29 -12.73
CA LYS A 130 20.95 -3.93 -11.94
C LYS A 130 20.90 -3.46 -10.49
N PHE A 131 21.80 -2.58 -10.04
CA PHE A 131 21.98 -2.29 -8.62
C PHE A 131 20.67 -1.90 -7.91
N LEU A 132 20.01 -0.84 -8.39
CA LEU A 132 18.79 -0.30 -7.76
C LEU A 132 17.66 -1.32 -7.65
N VAL A 133 17.46 -2.11 -8.71
CA VAL A 133 16.40 -3.12 -8.75
C VAL A 133 16.76 -4.32 -7.87
N ALA A 134 18.03 -4.74 -7.88
CA ALA A 134 18.52 -5.84 -7.06
C ALA A 134 18.42 -5.51 -5.55
N ASP A 135 18.83 -4.31 -5.13
CA ASP A 135 18.67 -3.90 -3.72
C ASP A 135 17.18 -3.87 -3.33
N SER A 136 16.33 -3.29 -4.19
CA SER A 136 14.89 -3.20 -3.95
C SER A 136 14.22 -4.58 -3.83
N LEU A 137 14.55 -5.52 -4.72
CA LEU A 137 14.05 -6.89 -4.67
C LEU A 137 14.59 -7.64 -3.44
N GLY A 138 15.86 -7.47 -3.07
CA GLY A 138 16.43 -8.05 -1.86
C GLY A 138 15.66 -7.63 -0.61
N ARG A 139 15.39 -6.32 -0.48
CA ARG A 139 14.56 -5.77 0.60
C ARG A 139 13.12 -6.26 0.54
N PHE A 140 12.52 -6.30 -0.65
CA PHE A 140 11.15 -6.78 -0.84
C PHE A 140 10.97 -8.18 -0.32
N TYR A 141 11.82 -9.10 -0.77
CA TYR A 141 11.72 -10.48 -0.38
C TYR A 141 12.10 -10.68 1.09
N SER A 142 13.01 -9.87 1.62
CA SER A 142 13.30 -9.89 3.06
C SER A 142 12.08 -9.53 3.89
N VAL A 143 11.29 -8.53 3.49
CA VAL A 143 10.06 -8.15 4.21
C VAL A 143 8.96 -9.18 3.98
N ALA A 144 8.84 -9.70 2.76
CA ALA A 144 7.90 -10.79 2.43
C ALA A 144 8.30 -12.15 3.03
N LYS A 145 9.41 -12.22 3.79
CA LYS A 145 9.98 -13.44 4.37
C LYS A 145 10.31 -14.54 3.36
N LYS A 146 10.47 -14.18 2.08
CA LYS A 146 10.94 -15.06 1.00
C LYS A 146 12.47 -15.05 1.00
N TYR A 147 13.07 -15.52 2.09
CA TYR A 147 14.49 -15.28 2.39
C TYR A 147 15.48 -15.82 1.35
N LYS A 148 15.15 -16.94 0.69
CA LYS A 148 15.97 -17.47 -0.41
C LYS A 148 16.07 -16.48 -1.58
N LEU A 149 14.96 -15.87 -1.97
CA LEU A 149 14.95 -14.83 -3.01
C LEU A 149 15.66 -13.57 -2.52
N ALA A 150 15.47 -13.19 -1.25
CA ALA A 150 16.18 -12.05 -0.67
C ALA A 150 17.71 -12.22 -0.74
N GLU A 151 18.21 -13.41 -0.40
CA GLU A 151 19.63 -13.77 -0.53
C GLU A 151 20.11 -13.61 -1.98
N GLU A 152 19.39 -14.19 -2.95
CA GLU A 152 19.76 -14.12 -4.37
C GLU A 152 19.90 -12.67 -4.85
N TYR A 153 18.95 -11.81 -4.48
CA TYR A 153 18.95 -10.41 -4.91
C TYR A 153 19.95 -9.53 -4.14
N PHE A 154 20.22 -9.81 -2.87
CA PHE A 154 21.33 -9.13 -2.17
C PHE A 154 22.70 -9.52 -2.74
N LYS A 155 22.91 -10.78 -3.13
CA LYS A 155 24.12 -11.17 -3.87
C LYS A 155 24.21 -10.46 -5.22
N LEU A 156 23.10 -10.29 -5.92
CA LEU A 156 23.08 -9.52 -7.16
C LEU A 156 23.42 -8.04 -6.92
N ALA A 157 22.87 -7.41 -5.87
CA ALA A 157 23.21 -6.04 -5.50
C ALA A 157 24.70 -5.90 -5.18
N ALA A 158 25.29 -6.86 -4.45
CA ALA A 158 26.73 -6.88 -4.16
C ALA A 158 27.61 -6.88 -5.43
N LYS A 159 27.21 -7.62 -6.47
CA LYS A 159 27.92 -7.64 -7.77
C LYS A 159 27.91 -6.30 -8.49
N PHE A 160 26.92 -5.45 -8.20
CA PHE A 160 26.77 -4.13 -8.79
C PHE A 160 27.03 -3.02 -7.77
N ALA A 161 27.68 -3.28 -6.64
CA ALA A 161 27.88 -2.28 -5.59
C ALA A 161 28.72 -1.07 -6.06
N ASP A 162 29.61 -1.25 -7.04
CA ASP A 162 30.40 -0.16 -7.63
C ASP A 162 29.62 0.64 -8.71
N SER A 163 28.35 0.33 -8.91
CA SER A 163 27.46 1.05 -9.83
C SER A 163 27.38 2.53 -9.48
N LYS A 164 27.32 3.39 -10.50
CA LYS A 164 27.03 4.82 -10.34
C LYS A 164 25.61 5.09 -9.79
N THR A 165 24.70 4.14 -9.97
CA THR A 165 23.33 4.21 -9.43
C THR A 165 23.27 3.77 -7.97
N ASN A 166 24.37 3.27 -7.39
CA ASN A 166 24.49 3.08 -5.97
C ASN A 166 24.65 4.41 -5.23
N GLU A 167 23.51 5.07 -5.01
CA GLU A 167 23.43 6.30 -4.23
C GLU A 167 23.41 6.03 -2.71
N THR A 168 23.44 4.78 -2.25
CA THR A 168 23.36 4.41 -0.83
C THR A 168 24.69 4.57 -0.09
N GLY A 169 25.81 4.50 -0.82
CA GLY A 169 27.16 4.52 -0.27
C GLY A 169 27.61 3.21 0.40
N TYR A 170 26.78 2.16 0.35
CA TYR A 170 27.16 0.83 0.86
C TYR A 170 27.97 0.04 -0.16
N ASP A 171 28.98 -0.69 0.29
CA ASP A 171 29.85 -1.52 -0.55
C ASP A 171 29.31 -2.95 -0.72
N ALA A 172 30.04 -3.77 -1.47
CA ALA A 172 29.68 -5.18 -1.67
C ALA A 172 29.68 -5.99 -0.37
N ALA A 173 30.52 -5.64 0.62
CA ALA A 173 30.59 -6.35 1.89
C ALA A 173 29.28 -6.21 2.68
N TYR A 174 28.72 -5.00 2.71
CA TYR A 174 27.40 -4.75 3.29
C TYR A 174 26.32 -5.67 2.67
N TYR A 175 26.24 -5.73 1.34
CA TYR A 175 25.24 -6.54 0.65
C TYR A 175 25.45 -8.04 0.84
N ASN A 176 26.70 -8.50 0.91
CA ASN A 176 27.02 -9.88 1.26
C ASN A 176 26.56 -10.24 2.68
N GLU A 177 26.77 -9.37 3.68
CA GLU A 177 26.26 -9.59 5.05
C GLU A 177 24.72 -9.73 5.05
N ARG A 178 24.02 -8.89 4.26
CA ARG A 178 22.55 -9.01 4.15
C ARG A 178 22.12 -10.31 3.49
N ALA A 179 22.86 -10.77 2.48
CA ALA A 179 22.59 -12.06 1.83
C ALA A 179 22.80 -13.21 2.82
N GLU A 180 23.89 -13.22 3.59
CA GLU A 180 24.16 -14.23 4.62
C GLU A 180 23.08 -14.23 5.71
N ARG A 181 22.66 -13.04 6.16
CA ARG A 181 21.57 -12.91 7.11
C ARG A 181 20.27 -13.49 6.56
N ALA A 182 19.93 -13.20 5.30
CA ALA A 182 18.76 -13.79 4.65
C ALA A 182 18.87 -15.32 4.58
N ALA A 183 20.02 -15.86 4.16
CA ALA A 183 20.28 -17.30 4.13
C ALA A 183 20.06 -17.95 5.52
N SER A 184 20.58 -17.34 6.58
CA SER A 184 20.43 -17.83 7.96
C SER A 184 18.98 -17.84 8.45
N MET A 185 18.16 -16.91 7.95
CA MET A 185 16.73 -16.81 8.29
C MET A 185 15.89 -17.81 7.50
N GLY A 186 16.30 -18.17 6.29
CA GLY A 186 15.64 -19.19 5.47
C GLY A 186 15.97 -20.63 5.85
N ALA A 187 17.02 -20.85 6.65
CA ALA A 187 17.42 -22.17 7.14
C ALA A 187 16.71 -22.61 8.44
N LYS A 188 15.90 -21.73 9.04
CA LYS A 188 15.11 -21.98 10.26
C LYS A 188 13.68 -22.35 9.91
#